data_AF-A0A527ZFI2-F1
#
_entry.id   AF-A0A527ZFI2-F1
#
_cell.length_a   1.000
_cell.length_b   1.000
_cell.length_c   1.000
_cell.angle_alpha   90.00
_cell.angle_beta   90.00
_cell.angle_gamma   90.00
#
_symmetry.space_group_name_H-M   'P 1'
#
loop_
_entity.id
_entity.type
_entity.pdbx_description
1 polymer ?
#
loop_
_entity_poly.entity_id
_entity_poly.type
_entity_poly.pdbx_seq_one_letter_code
_entity_poly.pdbx_strand_id
1 'polypeptide(L)' 'MRMFNCLTLGAGLFATIISMPAQTQDGARVAAVVKGLDNPFFQYMHRGIEEQAKADGVAVSIQAAANMG' A
#
# COMPACT_ATOMS: atom_id res chain seq x y z
N MET A 1 52.01 -32.85 1.07
CA MET A 1 51.04 -33.24 0.02
C MET A 1 49.74 -32.55 0.37
N ARG A 2 49.34 -31.51 -0.39
CA ARG A 2 48.29 -31.56 -1.41
C ARG A 2 46.95 -32.04 -0.81
N MET A 3 45.83 -31.33 -0.89
CA MET A 3 45.45 -30.17 -1.67
C MET A 3 44.05 -29.75 -1.19
N PHE A 4 43.78 -28.44 -1.28
CA PHE A 4 42.46 -27.82 -1.24
C PHE A 4 41.50 -28.46 -2.25
N ASN A 5 40.22 -28.56 -1.88
CA ASN A 5 39.10 -28.26 -2.78
C ASN A 5 37.88 -27.94 -1.89
N CYS A 6 37.50 -26.66 -1.75
CA CYS A 6 36.43 -26.02 -2.55
C CYS A 6 35.05 -26.63 -2.22
N LEU A 7 33.99 -25.90 -1.94
CA LEU A 7 33.69 -24.49 -2.12
C LEU A 7 32.30 -24.32 -1.49
N THR A 8 32.18 -23.35 -0.58
CA THR A 8 30.99 -22.52 -0.30
C THR A 8 29.60 -23.03 -0.76
N LEU A 9 28.72 -23.35 0.19
CA LEU A 9 27.25 -23.15 0.09
C LEU A 9 26.68 -23.42 1.50
N GLY A 10 26.04 -22.52 2.23
CA GLY A 10 25.83 -21.09 2.08
C GLY A 10 25.67 -20.53 3.50
N ALA A 11 26.69 -19.82 3.98
CA ALA A 11 26.53 -18.90 5.10
C ALA A 11 25.89 -17.63 4.54
N GLY A 12 24.58 -17.69 4.30
CA GLY A 12 23.79 -16.62 3.70
C GLY A 12 22.63 -16.15 4.57
N LEU A 13 22.58 -16.52 5.86
CA LEU A 13 21.63 -15.95 6.82
C LEU A 13 22.23 -14.70 7.47
N PHE A 14 22.71 -13.77 6.63
CA PHE A 14 23.11 -12.45 7.08
C PHE A 14 21.83 -11.68 7.43
N ALA A 15 21.73 -11.35 8.71
CA ALA A 15 20.71 -10.51 9.28
C ALA A 15 20.60 -9.17 8.56
N THR A 16 19.40 -8.87 8.08
CA THR A 16 18.83 -7.52 8.07
C THR A 16 17.32 -7.66 8.10
N ILE A 17 16.79 -8.00 9.28
CA ILE A 17 15.47 -7.49 9.69
C ILE A 17 15.62 -5.97 9.79
N ILE A 18 15.55 -5.30 8.65
CA ILE A 18 15.30 -3.87 8.61
C ILE A 18 13.91 -3.76 9.22
N SER A 19 13.81 -3.36 10.48
CA SER A 19 12.58 -2.82 11.05
C SER A 19 12.20 -1.66 10.14
N MET A 20 11.38 -1.95 9.13
CA MET A 20 10.70 -0.94 8.38
C MET A 20 9.90 -0.17 9.43
N PRO A 21 10.08 1.16 9.57
CA PRO A 21 9.16 1.92 10.37
C PRO A 21 7.79 1.66 9.75
N ALA A 22 6.92 0.96 10.49
CA ALA A 22 5.50 0.96 10.18
C ALA A 22 5.16 2.44 10.03
N GLN A 23 4.86 2.88 8.81
CA GLN A 23 4.57 4.26 8.50
C GLN A 23 3.24 4.59 9.21
N THR A 24 3.32 4.86 10.50
CA THR A 24 2.30 5.55 11.28
C THR A 24 2.29 6.96 10.74
N GLN A 25 1.62 7.13 9.60
CA GLN A 25 1.02 8.40 9.26
C GLN A 25 -0.10 8.57 10.28
N ASP A 26 0.21 9.26 11.36
CA ASP A 26 -0.70 9.69 12.42
C ASP A 26 -1.66 10.74 11.84
N GLY A 27 -2.53 10.28 10.94
CA GLY A 27 -3.49 11.08 10.21
C GLY A 27 -4.69 10.19 9.93
N ALA A 28 -5.89 10.77 10.08
CA ALA A 28 -7.12 10.06 9.78
C ALA A 28 -7.03 9.46 8.37
N ARG A 29 -7.33 8.16 8.24
CA ARG A 29 -7.41 7.47 6.97
C ARG A 29 -8.85 7.11 6.69
N VAL A 30 -9.34 7.48 5.51
CA VAL A 30 -10.73 7.27 5.10
C VAL A 30 -10.76 6.31 3.91
N ALA A 31 -11.55 5.26 4.01
CA ALA A 31 -11.84 4.36 2.90
C ALA A 31 -13.27 4.61 2.41
N ALA A 32 -13.43 4.95 1.14
CA ALA A 32 -14.72 5.13 0.49
C ALA A 32 -14.97 3.98 -0.50
N VAL A 33 -16.00 3.18 -0.25
CA VAL A 33 -16.41 2.09 -1.13
C VAL A 33 -17.64 2.51 -1.92
N VAL A 34 -17.52 2.60 -3.24
CA VAL A 34 -18.60 3.04 -4.14
C VAL A 34 -19.09 1.90 -5.03
N LYS A 35 -20.36 1.95 -5.46
CA LYS A 35 -21.00 0.85 -6.22
C LYS A 35 -20.30 0.54 -7.55
N GLY A 36 -19.69 1.53 -8.17
CA GLY A 36 -18.88 1.43 -9.38
C GLY A 36 -18.15 2.74 -9.65
N LEU A 37 -17.10 2.74 -10.46
CA LEU A 37 -16.32 3.95 -10.80
C LEU A 37 -16.59 4.45 -12.23
N ASP A 38 -17.43 3.73 -12.97
CA ASP A 38 -17.58 3.86 -14.42
C ASP A 38 -18.76 4.75 -14.85
N ASN A 39 -19.50 5.32 -13.89
CA ASN A 39 -20.59 6.28 -14.15
C ASN A 39 -20.15 7.70 -13.75
N PRO A 40 -20.42 8.73 -14.59
CA PRO A 40 -20.18 10.14 -14.27
C PRO A 40 -20.52 10.56 -12.84
N PHE A 41 -21.64 10.08 -12.28
CA PHE A 41 -22.03 10.38 -10.90
C PHE A 41 -20.92 10.00 -9.89
N PHE A 42 -20.36 8.79 -9.99
CA PHE A 42 -19.32 8.34 -9.06
C PHE A 42 -17.96 8.99 -9.35
N GLN A 43 -17.70 9.42 -10.58
CA GLN A 43 -16.49 10.21 -10.89
C GLN A 43 -16.57 11.62 -10.29
N TYR A 44 -17.73 12.27 -10.36
CA TYR A 44 -17.93 13.56 -9.67
C TYR A 44 -17.80 13.42 -8.16
N MET A 45 -18.39 12.36 -7.59
CA MET A 45 -18.23 12.05 -6.17
C MET A 45 -16.76 11.82 -5.80
N HIS A 46 -16.02 11.06 -6.62
CA HIS A 46 -14.60 10.81 -6.41
C HIS A 46 -13.80 12.12 -6.34
N ARG A 47 -14.02 13.03 -7.31
CA ARG A 47 -13.35 14.34 -7.32
C ARG A 47 -13.65 15.15 -6.07
N GLY A 48 -14.92 15.22 -5.65
CA GLY A 48 -15.29 15.95 -4.45
C GLY A 48 -14.65 15.38 -3.17
N ILE A 49 -14.57 14.06 -3.07
CA ILE A 49 -13.88 13.39 -1.96
C ILE A 49 -12.38 13.73 -1.95
N GLU A 50 -11.71 13.67 -3.10
CA GLU A 50 -10.28 13.99 -3.20
C GLU A 50 -9.97 15.46 -2.90
N GLU A 51 -10.80 16.37 -3.41
CA GLU A 51 -10.67 17.81 -3.16
C GLU A 51 -10.78 18.13 -1.66
N GLN A 52 -11.78 17.56 -0.99
CA GLN A 52 -11.98 17.75 0.44
C GLN A 52 -10.86 17.09 1.26
N ALA A 53 -10.48 15.85 0.93
CA ALA A 53 -9.40 15.17 1.64
C ALA A 53 -8.07 15.91 1.55
N LYS A 54 -7.78 16.54 0.40
CA LYS A 54 -6.62 17.42 0.22
C LYS A 54 -6.71 18.68 1.08
N ALA A 55 -7.88 19.31 1.16
CA ALA A 55 -8.10 20.48 2.01
C ALA A 55 -7.88 20.16 3.49
N ASP A 56 -8.27 18.96 3.92
CA ASP A 56 -8.20 18.52 5.31
C ASP A 56 -6.88 17.80 5.67
N GLY A 57 -6.02 17.52 4.69
CA GLY A 57 -4.78 16.76 4.89
C GLY A 57 -5.01 15.28 5.26
N VAL A 58 -6.16 14.73 4.88
CA VAL A 58 -6.61 13.37 5.21
C VAL A 58 -6.25 12.42 4.07
N ALA A 59 -5.73 11.23 4.41
CA ALA A 59 -5.47 10.21 3.40
C ALA A 59 -6.76 9.46 3.05
N VAL A 60 -7.14 9.46 1.78
CA VAL A 60 -8.34 8.77 1.28
C VAL A 60 -8.00 7.70 0.26
N SER A 61 -8.68 6.55 0.35
CA SER A 61 -8.68 5.50 -0.67
C SER A 61 -10.10 5.27 -1.16
N ILE A 62 -10.32 5.39 -2.47
CA ILE A 62 -11.62 5.18 -3.11
C ILE A 62 -11.53 3.90 -3.92
N GLN A 63 -12.46 2.97 -3.66
CA GLN A 63 -12.48 1.67 -4.33
C GLN A 63 -13.90 1.37 -4.82
N ALA A 64 -13.99 0.75 -6.00
CA ALA A 64 -15.23 0.11 -6.41
C ALA A 64 -15.48 -1.10 -5.51
N ALA A 65 -16.73 -1.30 -5.11
CA ALA A 65 -17.13 -2.53 -4.44
C ALA A 65 -16.78 -3.72 -5.35
N ALA A 66 -15.91 -4.62 -4.88
CA ALA A 66 -15.77 -5.92 -5.49
C ALA A 66 -17.17 -6.55 -5.53
N ASN A 67 -17.59 -6.96 -6.73
CA ASN A 67 -18.93 -7.47 -7.05
C ASN A 67 -19.60 -8.18 -5.84
N MET A 68 -20.44 -7.46 -5.08
CA MET A 68 -21.33 -8.04 -4.07
C MET A 68 -22.59 -8.53 -4.78
N GLY A 69 -22.40 -9.47 -5.70
CA GLY A 69 -23.44 -10.14 -6.49
C GLY A 69 -23.24 -11.64 -6.42
#